data_AF-A0A671SYZ0-F1
#
_entry.id   AF-A0A671SYZ0-F1
#
_cell.length_a   1.000
_cell.length_b   1.000
_cell.length_c   1.000
_cell.angle_alpha   90.00
_cell.angle_beta   90.00
_cell.angle_gamma   90.00
#
_symmetry.space_group_name_H-M   'P 1'
#
loop_
_entity.id
_entity.type
_entity.pdbx_description
1 polymer ?
#
loop_
_entity_poly.entity_id
_entity_poly.type
_entity_poly.pdbx_seq_one_letter_code
_entity_poly.pdbx_strand_id
1 'polypeptide(L)'
;FSQDLSSSSDSLELEAGTPVRLTPQREFIKSLMGIGKRLATLPTKEQKTQRLISELSLLNHKLPARVWLPTAAFDHHVVRVPHTQAVVLNSKDKAPYLIYVEVLECENFETSSVPVRIPETRIRSTRSVENLPDCGITPDQRASSFSTVPNYDNDDEAWSVDDIGELQVELPEIHTNSCDNISQFSVDSITSQESKEPIFIAAGDIRRRLSEQLAHTPTTFKRDPEDPSAVALKEPWQEKVRRIREGSPYGHLPNWRLLSVIVKCGDDLRQELLAYQVLKQLQIIWEQERVPLWIKPYKILVISSDSGMIEPVVNAVSIHQVKKQSQLSLLDYFRQEHGNYNTEEFLTAQRNFVQSCAGYCLICYLLQVKDRHNGNILLDSEGHIIHIDFGFILSSSPRNLGFETSAFKLTSEFVDVMGGLDRDMFNYYKMLMLQGLIAARKHMEKVIQIVEIMHQGSQLPCFHGSSTIRNLKERFHMNLTEEQLQVLVEQMVDGSMRSITTKLYDGFQYLTNGIM
;
A
#
# COMPACT_ATOMS: atom_id res chain seq x y z
N PHE A 1 -39.84 41.16 49.21
CA PHE A 1 -39.93 40.12 50.23
C PHE A 1 -40.41 38.86 49.52
N SER A 2 -39.66 37.80 49.24
CA SER A 2 -38.33 37.34 49.66
C SER A 2 -37.82 36.41 48.54
N GLN A 3 -36.67 36.70 47.93
CA GLN A 3 -35.37 36.00 48.08
C GLN A 3 -35.34 34.53 47.64
N ASP A 4 -34.65 34.35 46.52
CA ASP A 4 -34.26 33.11 45.84
C ASP A 4 -33.32 32.23 46.68
N LEU A 5 -33.55 30.92 46.61
CA LEU A 5 -32.63 29.86 47.05
C LEU A 5 -32.68 28.74 46.00
N SER A 6 -31.99 28.92 44.87
CA SER A 6 -31.58 27.83 44.00
C SER A 6 -30.18 27.38 44.42
N SER A 7 -30.12 26.28 45.18
CA SER A 7 -28.86 25.66 45.58
C SER A 7 -28.20 24.99 44.37
N SER A 8 -27.04 25.52 44.01
CA SER A 8 -26.08 24.98 43.06
C SER A 8 -25.63 23.57 43.45
N SER A 9 -25.98 22.57 42.65
CA SER A 9 -25.44 21.21 42.72
C SER A 9 -25.03 20.71 41.34
N ASP A 10 -24.29 21.52 40.59
CA ASP A 10 -23.93 21.24 39.19
C ASP A 10 -22.49 21.68 38.85
N SER A 11 -21.54 21.40 39.74
CA SER A 11 -20.13 21.84 39.53
C SER A 11 -19.06 20.89 40.08
N LEU A 12 -19.33 19.58 40.22
CA LEU A 12 -18.39 18.64 40.85
C LEU A 12 -18.02 17.39 40.03
N GLU A 13 -18.18 17.36 38.70
CA GLU A 13 -17.80 16.15 37.90
C GLU A 13 -16.97 16.39 36.62
N LEU A 14 -16.23 17.50 36.48
CA LEU A 14 -15.41 17.74 35.27
C LEU A 14 -13.91 18.01 35.48
N GLU A 15 -13.37 17.72 36.67
CA GLU A 15 -11.92 17.79 36.93
C GLU A 15 -11.31 16.44 37.33
N ALA A 16 -11.66 15.36 36.64
CA ALA A 16 -10.76 14.21 36.57
C ALA A 16 -9.57 14.62 35.70
N GLY A 17 -8.52 15.15 36.33
CA GLY A 17 -7.31 15.64 35.66
C GLY A 17 -6.84 14.66 34.59
N THR A 18 -6.64 15.17 33.37
CA THR A 18 -6.17 14.37 32.23
C THR A 18 -4.97 13.51 32.65
N PRO A 19 -4.95 12.19 32.37
CA PRO A 19 -3.85 11.35 32.77
C PRO A 19 -2.55 11.86 32.12
N VAL A 20 -1.66 12.43 32.94
CA VAL A 20 -0.37 13.03 32.51
C VAL A 20 0.43 12.07 31.62
N ARG A 21 0.25 10.76 31.87
CA ARG A 21 0.83 9.64 31.10
C ARG A 21 0.57 9.70 29.59
N LEU A 22 -0.61 10.13 29.16
CA LEU A 22 -1.01 10.15 27.74
C LEU A 22 -0.81 11.52 27.07
N THR A 23 -0.33 12.52 27.81
CA THR A 23 -0.14 13.88 27.28
C THR A 23 0.73 13.92 26.03
N PRO A 24 1.92 13.27 25.98
CA PRO A 24 2.75 13.28 24.77
C PRO A 24 2.04 12.66 23.57
N GLN A 25 1.34 11.54 23.78
CA GLN A 25 0.60 10.84 22.72
C GLN A 25 -0.54 11.72 22.17
N ARG A 26 -1.30 12.36 23.06
CA ARG A 26 -2.38 13.26 22.67
C ARG A 26 -1.86 14.47 21.89
N GLU A 27 -0.74 15.05 22.32
CA GLU A 27 -0.13 16.17 21.61
C GLU A 27 0.41 15.80 20.23
N PHE A 28 1.00 14.60 20.10
CA PHE A 28 1.45 14.08 18.82
C PHE A 28 0.29 13.89 17.84
N ILE A 29 -0.78 13.20 18.27
CA ILE A 29 -1.99 13.03 17.45
C ILE A 29 -2.62 14.38 17.12
N LYS A 30 -2.78 15.28 18.09
CA LYS A 30 -3.33 16.62 17.88
C LYS A 30 -2.48 17.44 16.90
N SER A 31 -1.16 17.28 16.92
CA SER A 31 -0.25 17.93 15.98
C SER A 31 -0.50 17.44 14.55
N LEU A 32 -0.56 16.11 14.34
CA LEU A 32 -0.88 15.53 13.02
C LEU A 32 -2.26 15.98 12.50
N MET A 33 -3.29 15.94 13.34
CA MET A 33 -4.62 16.40 12.95
C MET A 33 -4.64 17.90 12.63
N GLY A 34 -3.92 18.70 13.43
CA GLY A 34 -3.76 20.14 13.23
C GLY A 34 -3.07 20.49 11.93
N ILE A 35 -2.06 19.71 11.51
CA ILE A 35 -1.40 19.87 10.21
C ILE A 35 -2.44 19.71 9.10
N GLY A 36 -3.22 18.62 9.09
CA GLY A 36 -4.24 18.39 8.06
C GLY A 36 -5.27 19.51 7.96
N LYS A 37 -5.72 20.06 9.10
CA LYS A 37 -6.64 21.22 9.11
C LYS A 37 -6.02 22.47 8.48
N ARG A 38 -4.71 22.70 8.65
CA ARG A 38 -4.01 23.83 8.01
C ARG A 38 -3.85 23.63 6.50
N LEU A 39 -3.66 22.39 6.04
CA LEU A 39 -3.55 22.08 4.60
C LEU A 39 -4.83 22.39 3.83
N ALA A 40 -6.00 22.32 4.48
CA ALA A 40 -7.29 22.63 3.86
C ALA A 40 -7.40 24.07 3.33
N THR A 41 -6.57 25.00 3.83
CA THR A 41 -6.56 26.40 3.39
C THR A 41 -5.86 26.64 2.06
N LEU A 42 -5.11 25.65 1.58
CA LEU A 42 -4.31 25.76 0.36
C LEU A 42 -5.07 25.14 -0.82
N PRO A 43 -5.03 25.74 -2.02
CA PRO A 43 -5.79 25.26 -3.18
C PRO A 43 -5.14 24.07 -3.88
N THR A 44 -3.81 24.05 -4.05
CA THR A 44 -3.13 23.04 -4.89
C THR A 44 -2.41 21.95 -4.10
N LYS A 45 -2.24 20.78 -4.72
CA LYS A 45 -1.59 19.61 -4.12
C LYS A 45 -0.11 19.88 -3.78
N GLU A 46 0.57 20.64 -4.63
CA GLU A 46 1.99 20.99 -4.50
C GLU A 46 2.19 21.92 -3.29
N GLN A 47 1.34 22.95 -3.18
CA GLN A 47 1.37 23.87 -2.03
C GLN A 47 1.08 23.13 -0.73
N LYS A 48 0.06 22.25 -0.72
CA LYS A 48 -0.24 21.40 0.44
C LYS A 48 0.94 20.51 0.81
N THR A 49 1.60 19.88 -0.16
CA THR A 49 2.75 19.01 0.07
C THR A 49 3.95 19.80 0.63
N GLN A 50 4.25 20.98 0.08
CA GLN A 50 5.35 21.82 0.59
C GLN A 50 5.10 22.29 2.03
N ARG A 51 3.86 22.66 2.35
CA ARG A 51 3.48 23.04 3.73
C ARG A 51 3.55 21.85 4.68
N LEU A 52 3.10 20.68 4.24
CA LEU A 52 3.17 19.43 5.00
C LEU A 52 4.61 19.09 5.38
N ILE A 53 5.54 19.12 4.42
CA ILE A 53 6.97 18.87 4.67
C ILE A 53 7.52 19.82 5.74
N SER A 54 7.21 21.12 5.63
CA SER A 54 7.66 22.15 6.58
C SER A 54 7.13 21.91 8.00
N GLU A 55 5.85 21.59 8.13
CA GLU A 55 5.21 21.34 9.43
C GLU A 55 5.70 20.05 10.09
N LEU A 56 5.94 18.99 9.32
CA LEU A 56 6.53 17.75 9.82
C LEU A 56 7.98 17.92 10.26
N SER A 57 8.73 18.82 9.60
CA SER A 57 10.07 19.21 10.07
C SER A 57 10.04 19.85 11.46
N LEU A 58 9.04 20.69 11.73
CA LEU A 58 8.82 21.24 13.07
C LEU A 58 8.45 20.15 14.08
N LEU A 59 7.64 19.15 13.67
CA LEU A 59 7.25 18.03 14.54
C LEU A 59 8.47 17.21 15.01
N ASN A 60 9.48 17.01 14.16
CA ASN A 60 10.72 16.32 14.52
C ASN A 60 11.50 17.00 15.66
N HIS A 61 11.28 18.30 15.93
CA HIS A 61 11.90 18.95 17.08
C HIS A 61 11.41 18.39 18.41
N LYS A 62 10.19 17.82 18.43
CA LYS A 62 9.58 17.19 19.61
C LYS A 62 9.84 15.68 19.70
N LEU A 63 10.60 15.11 18.76
CA LEU A 63 10.93 13.68 18.72
C LEU A 63 12.43 13.44 19.01
N PRO A 64 12.81 12.27 19.54
CA PRO A 64 11.97 11.17 20.03
C PRO A 64 11.11 11.56 21.24
N ALA A 65 9.96 10.89 21.40
CA ALA A 65 9.07 11.08 22.54
C ALA A 65 8.38 9.77 22.92
N ARG A 66 7.71 9.75 24.07
CA ARG A 66 6.88 8.63 24.52
C ARG A 66 5.55 8.60 23.74
N VAL A 67 5.65 8.34 22.45
CA VAL A 67 4.53 8.33 21.49
C VAL A 67 4.68 7.14 20.55
N TRP A 68 3.55 6.60 20.11
CA TRP A 68 3.47 5.41 19.26
C TRP A 68 2.38 5.58 18.19
N LEU A 69 2.44 4.76 17.14
CA LEU A 69 1.38 4.62 16.16
C LEU A 69 0.49 3.42 16.50
N PRO A 70 -0.79 3.61 16.85
CA PRO A 70 -1.68 2.50 17.19
C PRO A 70 -1.97 1.53 16.04
N THR A 71 -1.61 1.89 14.81
CA THR A 71 -1.72 1.01 13.63
C THR A 71 -0.66 -0.10 13.63
N ALA A 72 0.46 0.05 14.35
CA ALA A 72 1.47 -0.99 14.45
C ALA A 72 0.98 -2.18 15.30
N ALA A 73 1.47 -3.38 15.00
CA ALA A 73 1.16 -4.59 15.77
C ALA A 73 2.15 -4.88 16.92
N PHE A 74 3.10 -3.98 17.15
CA PHE A 74 4.21 -4.16 18.09
C PHE A 74 4.48 -2.86 18.84
N ASP A 75 5.03 -3.00 20.05
CA ASP A 75 5.36 -1.87 20.92
C ASP A 75 6.60 -1.14 20.39
N HIS A 76 6.54 0.20 20.37
CA HIS A 76 7.61 1.01 19.80
C HIS A 76 7.54 2.46 20.26
N HIS A 77 8.66 3.18 20.09
CA HIS A 77 8.74 4.63 20.24
C HIS A 77 8.95 5.29 18.88
N VAL A 78 8.18 6.34 18.58
CA VAL A 78 8.44 7.18 17.40
C VAL A 78 9.68 8.03 17.63
N VAL A 79 10.66 7.90 16.74
CA VAL A 79 11.93 8.60 16.84
C VAL A 79 12.11 9.71 15.79
N ARG A 80 11.49 9.56 14.61
CA ARG A 80 11.62 10.53 13.52
C ARG A 80 10.50 10.38 12.49
N VAL A 81 10.16 11.48 11.83
CA VAL A 81 9.29 11.52 10.65
C VAL A 81 10.12 12.04 9.47
N PRO A 82 10.49 11.22 8.46
CA PRO A 82 11.19 11.67 7.26
C PRO A 82 10.30 12.59 6.41
N HIS A 83 10.26 13.86 6.80
CA HIS A 83 9.30 14.84 6.30
C HIS A 83 9.33 15.01 4.78
N THR A 84 10.49 14.88 4.12
CA THR A 84 10.63 15.02 2.67
C THR A 84 9.94 13.92 1.87
N GLN A 85 9.58 12.80 2.53
CA GLN A 85 8.91 11.67 1.89
C GLN A 85 7.39 11.75 2.04
N ALA A 86 6.86 12.67 2.84
CA ALA A 86 5.43 12.84 3.01
C ALA A 86 4.78 13.39 1.73
N VAL A 87 3.55 12.95 1.46
CA VAL A 87 2.82 13.34 0.26
C VAL A 87 1.32 13.51 0.54
N VAL A 88 0.71 14.50 -0.09
CA VAL A 88 -0.74 14.69 -0.04
C VAL A 88 -1.36 13.86 -1.16
N LEU A 89 -2.49 13.19 -0.91
CA LEU A 89 -3.05 12.21 -1.85
C LEU A 89 -3.96 12.86 -2.91
N ASN A 90 -4.70 13.92 -2.56
CA ASN A 90 -5.56 14.64 -3.50
C ASN A 90 -5.53 16.16 -3.28
N SER A 91 -6.18 16.92 -4.16
CA SER A 91 -6.27 18.39 -4.07
C SER A 91 -7.51 18.88 -3.32
N LYS A 92 -8.44 18.01 -2.90
CA LYS A 92 -9.71 18.38 -2.26
C LYS A 92 -9.50 19.09 -0.91
N ASP A 93 -10.49 19.85 -0.43
CA ASP A 93 -10.38 20.63 0.81
C ASP A 93 -9.99 19.77 2.02
N LYS A 94 -10.52 18.55 2.11
CA LYS A 94 -10.19 17.55 3.14
C LYS A 94 -9.15 16.55 2.65
N ALA A 95 -8.09 17.03 2.01
CA ALA A 95 -7.10 16.16 1.40
C ALA A 95 -6.38 15.30 2.45
N PRO A 96 -6.48 13.96 2.37
CA PRO A 96 -5.70 13.10 3.22
C PRO A 96 -4.24 13.12 2.78
N TYR A 97 -3.34 12.85 3.72
CA TYR A 97 -1.91 12.84 3.46
C TYR A 97 -1.22 11.61 4.03
N LEU A 98 -0.25 11.09 3.30
CA LEU A 98 0.56 9.94 3.65
C LEU A 98 1.87 10.41 4.28
N ILE A 99 2.21 9.83 5.43
CA ILE A 99 3.51 10.02 6.08
C ILE A 99 4.17 8.67 6.32
N TYR A 100 5.50 8.71 6.38
CA TYR A 100 6.32 7.61 6.86
C TYR A 100 6.88 7.99 8.23
N VAL A 101 6.98 7.03 9.13
CA VAL A 101 7.36 7.26 10.53
C VAL A 101 8.41 6.22 10.92
N GLU A 102 9.57 6.69 11.33
CA GLU A 102 10.64 5.87 11.85
C GLU A 102 10.39 5.59 13.34
N VAL A 103 10.46 4.31 13.70
CA VAL A 103 10.21 3.84 15.05
C VAL A 103 11.32 2.91 15.52
N LEU A 104 11.52 2.85 16.83
CA LEU A 104 12.35 1.84 17.47
C LEU A 104 11.45 0.88 18.24
N GLU A 105 11.47 -0.39 17.82
CA GLU A 105 10.74 -1.47 18.47
C GLU A 105 11.29 -1.72 19.88
N CYS A 106 10.39 -1.98 20.82
CA CYS A 106 10.71 -2.31 22.20
C CYS A 106 9.80 -3.43 22.72
N GLU A 107 10.27 -4.20 23.70
CA GLU A 107 9.51 -5.35 24.22
C GLU A 107 8.24 -4.92 24.95
N ASN A 108 8.30 -3.80 25.66
CA ASN A 108 7.17 -3.26 26.40
C ASN A 108 7.26 -1.73 26.43
N PHE A 109 6.24 -1.07 25.86
CA PHE A 109 6.17 0.38 25.77
C PHE A 109 6.09 1.06 27.15
N GLU A 110 5.54 0.38 28.14
CA GLU A 110 5.33 0.94 29.47
C GLU A 110 6.62 1.05 30.28
N THR A 111 7.48 0.04 30.17
CA THR A 111 8.71 -0.06 30.97
C THR A 111 9.93 0.51 30.26
N SER A 112 9.94 0.52 28.93
CA SER A 112 11.08 1.01 28.14
C SER A 112 11.24 2.53 28.26
N SER A 113 12.49 2.98 28.37
CA SER A 113 12.84 4.41 28.36
C SER A 113 12.71 4.99 26.94
N VAL A 114 12.38 6.28 26.85
CA VAL A 114 12.35 6.99 25.57
C VAL A 114 13.76 7.02 24.96
N PRO A 115 13.93 6.67 23.66
CA PRO A 115 15.22 6.71 22.99
C PRO A 115 15.86 8.11 23.01
N VAL A 116 17.19 8.15 23.09
CA VAL A 116 17.97 9.40 23.05
C VAL A 116 18.03 9.94 21.63
N ARG A 117 17.90 11.26 21.48
CA ARG A 117 17.99 11.93 20.18
C ARG A 117 19.41 11.82 19.59
N ILE A 118 19.50 11.33 18.36
CA ILE A 118 20.76 11.31 17.59
C ILE A 118 20.79 12.54 16.68
N PRO A 119 21.78 13.45 16.80
CA PRO A 119 21.89 14.62 15.92
C PRO A 119 22.09 14.22 14.46
N GLU A 120 21.42 14.91 13.53
CA GLU A 120 21.51 14.63 12.09
C GLU A 120 22.91 14.88 11.51
N THR A 121 23.74 15.68 12.18
CA THR A 121 25.12 15.99 11.75
C THR A 121 26.08 14.81 11.86
N ARG A 122 25.77 13.78 12.67
CA ARG A 122 26.67 12.65 12.95
C ARG A 122 26.84 11.69 11.76
N ILE A 123 25.91 11.71 10.81
CA ILE A 123 25.90 10.81 9.63
C ILE A 123 27.11 11.05 8.71
N ARG A 124 27.70 12.26 8.73
CA ARG A 124 28.86 12.58 7.87
C ARG A 124 30.19 12.04 8.41
N SER A 125 30.29 11.69 9.69
CA SER A 125 31.59 11.33 10.29
C SER A 125 31.90 9.84 10.35
N THR A 126 30.91 8.95 10.21
CA THR A 126 31.15 7.50 10.31
C THR A 126 31.50 6.84 8.98
N ARG A 127 31.28 7.50 7.84
CA ARG A 127 31.59 6.94 6.50
C ARG A 127 33.08 6.89 6.17
N SER A 128 33.95 7.53 6.94
CA SER A 128 35.38 7.66 6.63
C SER A 128 36.26 6.63 7.34
N VAL A 129 35.73 5.84 8.27
CA VAL A 129 36.56 5.05 9.22
C VAL A 129 36.47 3.53 9.00
N GLU A 130 35.54 3.04 8.17
CA GLU A 130 35.31 1.60 7.98
C GLU A 130 35.99 0.99 6.72
N ASN A 131 36.78 1.77 5.96
CA ASN A 131 37.45 1.30 4.73
C ASN A 131 38.98 1.45 4.72
N LEU A 132 39.64 1.35 5.89
CA LEU A 132 41.10 1.28 5.96
C LEU A 132 41.53 -0.15 6.31
N PRO A 133 42.40 -0.80 5.49
CA PRO A 133 43.02 -2.05 5.90
C PRO A 133 43.91 -1.81 7.12
N ASP A 134 43.80 -2.70 8.10
CA ASP A 134 44.51 -2.72 9.36
C ASP A 134 46.03 -2.74 9.13
N CYS A 135 46.67 -1.59 9.27
CA CYS A 135 48.13 -1.48 9.24
C CYS A 135 48.58 -1.24 10.68
N GLY A 136 49.04 -2.31 11.33
CA GLY A 136 49.47 -2.31 12.72
C GLY A 136 50.59 -1.31 12.97
N ILE A 137 50.32 -0.33 13.84
CA ILE A 137 51.33 0.57 14.40
C ILE A 137 51.11 0.66 15.91
N THR A 138 52.16 0.32 16.65
CA THR A 138 52.22 0.30 18.12
C THR A 138 52.10 1.70 18.74
N PRO A 139 51.68 1.82 20.02
CA PRO A 139 51.33 3.09 20.63
C PRO A 139 52.59 3.80 21.13
N ASP A 140 53.20 4.63 20.29
CA ASP A 140 54.02 5.74 20.77
C ASP A 140 54.01 6.85 19.72
N GLN A 141 54.01 8.10 20.18
CA GLN A 141 53.90 9.35 19.40
C GLN A 141 52.48 9.88 19.14
N ARG A 142 51.79 10.25 20.24
CA ARG A 142 50.87 11.40 20.23
C ARG A 142 51.66 12.67 20.53
N ALA A 143 51.87 13.55 19.55
CA ALA A 143 51.93 15.01 19.75
C ALA A 143 52.20 15.79 18.45
N SER A 144 51.31 16.75 18.15
CA SER A 144 51.53 17.93 17.28
C SER A 144 51.70 17.63 15.77
N SER A 145 51.34 18.46 14.79
CA SER A 145 50.91 19.85 14.74
C SER A 145 50.13 20.06 13.43
N PHE A 146 49.26 21.07 13.45
CA PHE A 146 48.55 21.64 12.31
C PHE A 146 49.55 22.15 11.25
N SER A 147 49.35 21.84 9.96
CA SER A 147 50.06 22.51 8.86
C SER A 147 49.16 22.65 7.64
N THR A 148 48.91 23.91 7.29
CA THR A 148 48.23 24.37 6.07
C THR A 148 49.23 24.32 4.91
N VAL A 149 48.82 23.81 3.75
CA VAL A 149 49.58 23.92 2.51
C VAL A 149 48.80 24.74 1.49
N PRO A 150 49.45 25.66 0.73
CA PRO A 150 48.76 26.70 -0.05
C PRO A 150 48.42 26.29 -1.48
N ASN A 151 47.40 26.96 -2.03
CA ASN A 151 47.05 27.02 -3.44
C ASN A 151 48.20 27.58 -4.30
N TYR A 152 48.41 26.96 -5.46
CA TYR A 152 48.97 27.62 -6.63
C TYR A 152 48.10 27.30 -7.84
N ASP A 153 47.44 28.34 -8.34
CA ASP A 153 46.89 28.41 -9.70
C ASP A 153 48.06 28.49 -10.69
N ASN A 154 47.96 27.75 -11.81
CA ASN A 154 48.39 28.27 -13.10
C ASN A 154 47.70 27.51 -14.24
N ASP A 155 47.09 28.28 -15.13
CA ASP A 155 46.38 27.88 -16.35
C ASP A 155 47.28 27.18 -17.38
N ASP A 156 46.71 26.28 -18.18
CA ASP A 156 46.73 26.42 -19.64
C ASP A 156 45.88 25.35 -20.35
N GLU A 157 45.17 25.83 -21.36
CA GLU A 157 44.12 25.22 -22.16
C GLU A 157 44.70 24.41 -23.34
N ALA A 158 44.27 23.16 -23.57
CA ALA A 158 44.45 22.50 -24.87
C ALA A 158 43.50 21.32 -25.08
N TRP A 159 42.67 21.45 -26.11
CA TRP A 159 41.82 20.41 -26.69
C TRP A 159 42.65 19.30 -27.34
N SER A 160 42.23 18.04 -27.23
CA SER A 160 42.18 17.12 -28.38
C SER A 160 41.41 15.84 -28.03
N VAL A 161 40.60 15.46 -29.01
CA VAL A 161 39.77 14.26 -29.12
C VAL A 161 40.55 13.28 -30.03
N ASP A 162 40.23 11.99 -29.89
CA ASP A 162 40.66 10.85 -30.73
C ASP A 162 42.07 10.29 -30.49
N ASP A 163 42.13 9.08 -29.94
CA ASP A 163 42.56 7.91 -30.74
C ASP A 163 42.29 6.59 -30.02
N ILE A 164 41.43 5.78 -30.65
CA ILE A 164 41.24 4.35 -30.40
C ILE A 164 42.39 3.64 -31.11
N GLY A 165 43.34 3.13 -30.33
CA GLY A 165 44.40 2.25 -30.80
C GLY A 165 44.15 0.81 -30.37
N GLU A 166 43.85 -0.05 -31.34
CA GLU A 166 43.94 -1.50 -31.23
C GLU A 166 45.34 -1.92 -30.75
N LEU A 167 45.42 -2.77 -29.73
CA LEU A 167 46.61 -3.60 -29.47
C LEU A 167 46.16 -5.00 -29.05
N GLN A 168 46.42 -5.95 -29.95
CA GLN A 168 46.28 -7.38 -29.78
C GLN A 168 47.38 -7.97 -28.90
N VAL A 169 46.94 -8.88 -28.00
CA VAL A 169 47.50 -10.20 -27.66
C VAL A 169 48.97 -10.29 -27.22
N GLU A 170 49.18 -10.78 -25.99
CA GLU A 170 49.98 -12.00 -25.72
C GLU A 170 49.75 -12.54 -24.29
N LEU A 171 49.34 -13.81 -24.21
CA LEU A 171 49.24 -14.63 -23.00
C LEU A 171 50.50 -15.50 -22.89
N PRO A 172 50.96 -15.85 -21.67
CA PRO A 172 51.73 -17.06 -21.45
C PRO A 172 50.88 -18.14 -20.77
N GLU A 173 50.82 -19.32 -21.39
CA GLU A 173 50.27 -20.57 -20.86
C GLU A 173 51.18 -21.18 -19.78
N ILE A 174 50.60 -21.75 -18.70
CA ILE A 174 51.20 -22.87 -17.94
C ILE A 174 50.13 -23.89 -17.51
N HIS A 175 50.51 -25.15 -17.72
CA HIS A 175 49.87 -26.47 -17.66
C HIS A 175 49.01 -26.95 -16.45
N THR A 176 47.88 -27.58 -16.81
CA THR A 176 47.32 -28.95 -16.54
C THR A 176 47.41 -29.71 -15.19
N ASN A 177 46.32 -30.47 -14.94
CA ASN A 177 46.07 -31.69 -14.12
C ASN A 177 45.32 -31.41 -12.78
N SER A 178 44.24 -32.09 -12.35
CA SER A 178 43.86 -33.52 -12.43
C SER A 178 42.42 -33.79 -11.87
N CYS A 179 41.67 -34.75 -12.49
CA CYS A 179 40.68 -35.78 -12.02
C CYS A 179 39.71 -35.53 -10.81
N ASP A 180 38.51 -36.11 -10.61
CA ASP A 180 37.52 -37.03 -11.25
C ASP A 180 36.25 -36.94 -10.35
N ASN A 181 34.97 -37.09 -10.76
CA ASN A 181 34.27 -38.37 -10.96
C ASN A 181 32.80 -38.18 -11.41
N ILE A 182 32.47 -38.87 -12.51
CA ILE A 182 31.22 -39.56 -12.94
C ILE A 182 29.93 -39.51 -12.08
N SER A 183 28.80 -39.24 -12.75
CA SER A 183 27.61 -40.12 -12.70
C SER A 183 26.79 -40.02 -14.01
N GLN A 184 26.47 -41.19 -14.54
CA GLN A 184 25.78 -41.50 -15.81
C GLN A 184 24.28 -41.78 -15.59
N PHE A 185 23.56 -41.94 -16.72
CA PHE A 185 22.15 -42.34 -16.95
C PHE A 185 21.17 -41.14 -17.06
N SER A 186 20.44 -40.90 -18.15
CA SER A 186 19.96 -41.80 -19.22
C SER A 186 19.90 -41.12 -20.59
N VAL A 187 20.11 -41.96 -21.61
CA VAL A 187 20.06 -41.70 -23.06
C VAL A 187 18.69 -42.10 -23.64
N ASP A 188 18.50 -41.72 -24.91
CA ASP A 188 17.42 -42.05 -25.86
C ASP A 188 16.36 -40.92 -25.99
N SER A 189 16.37 -40.09 -27.03
CA SER A 189 16.24 -40.51 -28.44
C SER A 189 16.81 -39.48 -29.42
N ILE A 190 17.54 -39.96 -30.42
CA ILE A 190 17.98 -39.21 -31.60
C ILE A 190 17.37 -39.87 -32.85
N THR A 191 16.64 -39.09 -33.65
CA THR A 191 16.61 -39.28 -35.11
C THR A 191 16.31 -37.93 -35.75
N SER A 192 17.34 -37.30 -36.33
CA SER A 192 17.28 -36.51 -37.58
C SER A 192 18.69 -36.01 -37.87
N GLN A 193 19.27 -36.53 -38.95
CA GLN A 193 20.56 -36.13 -39.47
C GLN A 193 20.44 -34.71 -40.05
N GLU A 194 21.10 -33.75 -39.40
CA GLU A 194 21.60 -32.53 -40.03
C GLU A 194 22.73 -32.00 -39.16
N SER A 195 23.89 -31.81 -39.78
CA SER A 195 25.12 -31.31 -39.19
C SER A 195 24.89 -30.05 -38.34
N LYS A 196 25.03 -30.17 -37.01
CA LYS A 196 25.09 -29.02 -36.10
C LYS A 196 26.31 -29.14 -35.21
N GLU A 197 27.22 -28.18 -35.36
CA GLU A 197 28.28 -27.89 -34.40
C GLU A 197 27.67 -27.75 -32.99
N PRO A 198 28.38 -28.17 -31.93
CA PRO A 198 27.89 -27.98 -30.58
C PRO A 198 27.74 -26.47 -30.34
N ILE A 199 26.50 -26.02 -30.10
CA ILE A 199 26.22 -24.63 -29.75
C ILE A 199 26.84 -24.38 -28.38
N PHE A 200 28.06 -23.86 -28.36
CA PHE A 200 28.70 -23.33 -27.16
C PHE A 200 27.92 -22.09 -26.72
N ILE A 201 27.01 -22.26 -25.77
CA ILE A 201 26.42 -21.12 -25.07
C ILE A 201 27.48 -20.64 -24.09
N ALA A 202 28.15 -19.52 -24.42
CA ALA A 202 29.11 -18.93 -23.51
C ALA A 202 28.43 -18.62 -22.17
N ALA A 203 29.12 -18.84 -21.05
CA ALA A 203 28.58 -18.48 -19.73
C ALA A 203 28.16 -16.99 -19.66
N GLY A 204 28.79 -16.13 -20.47
CA GLY A 204 28.39 -14.74 -20.68
C GLY A 204 27.03 -14.56 -21.35
N ASP A 205 26.63 -15.44 -22.27
CA ASP A 205 25.29 -15.42 -22.89
C ASP A 205 24.22 -15.95 -21.94
N ILE A 206 24.54 -16.96 -21.11
CA ILE A 206 23.65 -17.40 -20.03
C ILE A 206 23.48 -16.26 -19.02
N ARG A 207 24.57 -15.62 -18.61
CA ARG A 207 24.54 -14.46 -17.71
C ARG A 207 23.79 -13.29 -18.33
N ARG A 208 23.98 -13.01 -19.62
CA ARG A 208 23.25 -11.95 -20.33
C ARG A 208 21.76 -12.26 -20.41
N ARG A 209 21.36 -13.49 -20.78
CA ARG A 209 19.96 -13.89 -20.82
C ARG A 209 19.31 -13.92 -19.44
N LEU A 210 20.05 -14.36 -18.41
CA LEU A 210 19.57 -14.33 -17.02
C LEU A 210 19.44 -12.89 -16.52
N SER A 211 20.40 -12.02 -16.85
CA SER A 211 20.34 -10.58 -16.58
C SER A 211 19.25 -9.88 -17.39
N GLU A 212 18.96 -10.28 -18.63
CA GLU A 212 17.86 -9.77 -19.46
C GLU A 212 16.50 -10.27 -18.95
N GLN A 213 16.41 -11.51 -18.46
CA GLN A 213 15.20 -12.02 -17.78
C GLN A 213 14.98 -11.33 -16.42
N LEU A 214 16.05 -11.10 -15.65
CA LEU A 214 16.03 -10.32 -14.40
C LEU A 214 15.83 -8.81 -14.65
N ALA A 215 16.12 -8.32 -15.86
CA ALA A 215 15.93 -6.94 -16.29
C ALA A 215 14.58 -6.71 -17.00
N HIS A 216 13.56 -7.53 -16.73
CA HIS A 216 12.19 -7.03 -16.79
C HIS A 216 12.07 -5.95 -15.71
N THR A 217 12.50 -4.73 -16.04
CA THR A 217 12.29 -3.58 -15.18
C THR A 217 10.78 -3.35 -15.11
N PRO A 218 10.14 -3.51 -13.93
CA PRO A 218 8.73 -3.13 -13.77
C PRO A 218 8.56 -1.68 -14.21
N THR A 219 7.43 -1.34 -14.83
CA THR A 219 7.24 -0.01 -15.40
C THR A 219 7.45 1.06 -14.34
N THR A 220 8.52 1.83 -14.45
CA THR A 220 8.74 2.93 -13.50
C THR A 220 7.79 4.06 -13.87
N PHE A 221 6.90 4.41 -12.95
CA PHE A 221 5.99 5.53 -13.09
C PHE A 221 6.78 6.83 -13.28
N LYS A 222 6.47 7.57 -14.35
CA LYS A 222 7.11 8.87 -14.60
C LYS A 222 6.67 9.84 -13.51
N ARG A 223 7.58 10.71 -13.06
CA ARG A 223 7.27 11.75 -12.08
C ARG A 223 6.30 12.76 -12.68
N ASP A 224 5.01 12.59 -12.36
CA ASP A 224 3.95 13.56 -12.65
C ASP A 224 4.01 14.69 -11.60
N PRO A 225 4.32 15.94 -11.98
CA PRO A 225 4.30 17.07 -11.06
C PRO A 225 2.94 17.29 -10.39
N GLU A 226 1.84 16.95 -11.08
CA GLU A 226 0.47 17.11 -10.59
C GLU A 226 0.03 15.95 -9.69
N ASP A 227 0.72 14.79 -9.75
CA ASP A 227 0.47 13.65 -8.89
C ASP A 227 1.75 12.95 -8.40
N PRO A 228 2.49 13.58 -7.45
CA PRO A 228 3.66 12.96 -6.84
C PRO A 228 3.33 11.72 -6.00
N SER A 229 2.06 11.50 -5.62
CA SER A 229 1.67 10.38 -4.75
C SER A 229 1.71 9.04 -5.45
N ALA A 230 1.42 9.00 -6.75
CA ALA A 230 1.47 7.77 -7.54
C ALA A 230 2.88 7.17 -7.58
N VAL A 231 3.90 8.00 -7.80
CA VAL A 231 5.31 7.54 -7.79
C VAL A 231 5.73 7.11 -6.38
N ALA A 232 5.31 7.85 -5.35
CA ALA A 232 5.61 7.49 -3.98
C ALA A 232 4.98 6.15 -3.58
N LEU A 233 3.80 5.81 -4.09
CA LEU A 233 3.10 4.54 -3.82
C LEU A 233 3.58 3.38 -4.69
N LYS A 234 4.07 3.66 -5.92
CA LYS A 234 4.62 2.63 -6.82
C LYS A 234 6.03 2.19 -6.44
N GLU A 235 6.86 3.06 -5.85
CA GLU A 235 8.19 2.66 -5.36
C GLU A 235 8.06 1.43 -4.45
N PRO A 236 8.72 0.30 -4.77
CA PRO A 236 8.67 -0.89 -3.94
C PRO A 236 9.01 -0.58 -2.48
N TRP A 237 8.19 -1.09 -1.56
CA TRP A 237 8.31 -0.79 -0.14
C TRP A 237 9.72 -1.06 0.40
N GLN A 238 10.35 -2.15 -0.03
CA GLN A 238 11.68 -2.56 0.40
C GLN A 238 12.78 -1.55 -0.01
N GLU A 239 12.68 -1.00 -1.23
CA GLU A 239 13.62 0.02 -1.71
C GLU A 239 13.43 1.34 -0.97
N LYS A 240 12.17 1.73 -0.73
CA LYS A 240 11.84 2.91 0.06
C LYS A 240 12.39 2.79 1.49
N VAL A 241 12.20 1.63 2.13
CA VAL A 241 12.74 1.34 3.47
C VAL A 241 14.26 1.45 3.45
N ARG A 242 14.95 0.84 2.49
CA ARG A 242 16.42 0.90 2.35
C ARG A 242 16.90 2.35 2.22
N ARG A 243 16.32 3.11 1.29
CA ARG A 243 16.69 4.50 1.01
C ARG A 243 16.49 5.42 2.22
N ILE A 244 15.36 5.27 2.93
CA ILE A 244 15.10 6.05 4.15
C ILE A 244 16.03 5.62 5.29
N ARG A 245 16.30 4.31 5.43
CA ARG A 245 17.21 3.77 6.44
C ARG A 245 18.63 4.31 6.28
N GLU A 246 19.15 4.32 5.06
CA GLU A 246 20.49 4.84 4.74
C GLU A 246 20.65 6.34 5.05
N GLY A 247 19.58 7.12 4.89
CA GLY A 247 19.56 8.55 5.22
C GLY A 247 19.14 8.86 6.66
N SER A 248 18.93 7.84 7.51
CA SER A 248 18.43 8.02 8.87
C SER A 248 19.54 8.03 9.92
N PRO A 249 19.52 8.98 10.88
CA PRO A 249 20.37 8.91 12.08
C PRO A 249 20.14 7.64 12.91
N TYR A 250 18.93 7.06 12.86
CA TYR A 250 18.52 5.87 13.60
C TYR A 250 18.60 4.58 12.79
N GLY A 251 18.83 4.66 11.47
CA GLY A 251 18.73 3.53 10.56
C GLY A 251 19.73 2.39 10.81
N HIS A 252 20.85 2.69 11.46
CA HIS A 252 21.86 1.68 11.83
C HIS A 252 21.41 0.79 13.00
N LEU A 253 20.38 1.18 13.76
CA LEU A 253 19.90 0.43 14.91
C LEU A 253 19.16 -0.85 14.47
N PRO A 254 19.34 -1.98 15.17
CA PRO A 254 18.75 -3.26 14.77
C PRO A 254 17.23 -3.31 14.97
N ASN A 255 16.71 -2.57 15.95
CA ASN A 255 15.28 -2.45 16.25
C ASN A 255 14.60 -1.30 15.47
N TRP A 256 15.30 -0.69 14.51
CA TRP A 256 14.73 0.34 13.65
C TRP A 256 13.73 -0.25 12.66
N ARG A 257 12.56 0.39 12.56
CA ARG A 257 11.51 0.03 11.60
C ARG A 257 10.89 1.27 11.00
N LEU A 258 10.42 1.14 9.77
CA LEU A 258 9.65 2.17 9.08
C LEU A 258 8.18 1.75 9.07
N LEU A 259 7.31 2.67 9.46
CA LEU A 259 5.86 2.57 9.36
C LEU A 259 5.33 3.61 8.38
N SER A 260 4.13 3.38 7.86
CA SER A 260 3.41 4.33 7.00
C SER A 260 1.98 4.50 7.52
N VAL A 261 1.44 5.70 7.39
CA VAL A 261 0.08 6.01 7.83
C VAL A 261 -0.51 7.12 6.97
N ILE A 262 -1.76 6.96 6.55
CA ILE A 262 -2.57 8.00 5.94
C ILE A 262 -3.34 8.70 7.06
N VAL A 263 -3.20 10.01 7.15
CA VAL A 263 -3.94 10.84 8.08
C VAL A 263 -5.13 11.47 7.32
N LYS A 264 -6.35 11.15 7.75
CA LYS A 264 -7.59 11.75 7.24
C LYS A 264 -8.12 12.76 8.26
N CYS A 265 -8.22 14.03 7.84
CA CYS A 265 -8.77 15.11 8.65
C CYS A 265 -10.05 15.66 8.02
N GLY A 266 -11.14 15.68 8.77
CA GLY A 266 -12.46 16.13 8.33
C GLY A 266 -13.38 15.01 7.84
N ASP A 267 -12.98 13.75 7.94
CA ASP A 267 -13.74 12.58 7.52
C ASP A 267 -14.04 11.66 8.71
N ASP A 268 -15.25 11.11 8.73
CA ASP A 268 -15.70 10.16 9.74
C ASP A 268 -15.34 8.72 9.33
N LEU A 269 -14.31 8.14 9.96
CA LEU A 269 -13.83 6.80 9.63
C LEU A 269 -14.61 5.67 10.32
N ARG A 270 -15.67 5.97 11.08
CA ARG A 270 -16.45 4.93 11.78
C ARG A 270 -17.15 3.98 10.81
N GLN A 271 -17.58 4.45 9.64
CA GLN A 271 -18.12 3.58 8.59
C GLN A 271 -17.05 2.70 7.97
N GLU A 272 -15.86 3.26 7.70
CA GLU A 272 -14.72 2.48 7.22
C GLU A 272 -14.27 1.43 8.26
N LEU A 273 -14.32 1.76 9.56
CA LEU A 273 -14.03 0.82 10.64
C LEU A 273 -15.03 -0.34 10.68
N LEU A 274 -16.33 -0.05 10.51
CA LEU A 274 -17.36 -1.09 10.39
C LEU A 274 -17.07 -2.01 9.20
N ALA A 275 -16.74 -1.45 8.04
CA ALA A 275 -16.36 -2.23 6.86
C ALA A 275 -15.14 -3.10 7.17
N TYR A 276 -14.07 -2.54 7.75
CA TYR A 276 -12.87 -3.28 8.16
C TYR A 276 -13.20 -4.50 9.05
N GLN A 277 -14.08 -4.33 10.04
CA GLN A 277 -14.49 -5.44 10.91
C GLN A 277 -15.23 -6.54 10.14
N VAL A 278 -16.14 -6.18 9.24
CA VAL A 278 -16.86 -7.14 8.39
C VAL A 278 -15.91 -7.83 7.41
N LEU A 279 -15.00 -7.09 6.78
CA LEU A 279 -13.98 -7.64 5.89
C LEU A 279 -13.12 -8.68 6.61
N LYS A 280 -12.62 -8.35 7.81
CA LYS A 280 -11.83 -9.28 8.62
C LYS A 280 -12.63 -10.53 9.00
N GLN A 281 -13.92 -10.37 9.31
CA GLN A 281 -14.78 -11.51 9.64
C GLN A 281 -15.03 -12.41 8.42
N LEU A 282 -15.28 -11.85 7.24
CA LEU A 282 -15.43 -12.60 6.00
C LEU A 282 -14.14 -13.32 5.59
N GLN A 283 -12.98 -12.67 5.79
CA GLN A 283 -11.67 -13.29 5.57
C GLN A 283 -11.52 -14.57 6.39
N ILE A 284 -11.78 -14.49 7.71
CA ILE A 284 -11.73 -15.63 8.62
C ILE A 284 -12.70 -16.73 8.18
N ILE A 285 -13.90 -16.37 7.72
CA ILE A 285 -14.91 -17.33 7.25
C ILE A 285 -14.41 -18.07 6.00
N TRP A 286 -13.89 -17.37 5.00
CA TRP A 286 -13.41 -17.99 3.77
C TRP A 286 -12.15 -18.84 3.99
N GLU A 287 -11.26 -18.43 4.91
CA GLU A 287 -10.14 -19.26 5.36
C GLU A 287 -10.62 -20.55 6.05
N GLN A 288 -11.62 -20.46 6.94
CA GLN A 288 -12.20 -21.61 7.64
C GLN A 288 -12.87 -22.61 6.67
N GLU A 289 -13.61 -22.11 5.69
CA GLU A 289 -14.30 -22.93 4.68
C GLU A 289 -13.40 -23.30 3.48
N ARG A 290 -12.11 -22.92 3.52
CA ARG A 290 -11.11 -23.19 2.46
C ARG A 290 -11.53 -22.68 1.09
N VAL A 291 -12.26 -21.56 1.05
CA VAL A 291 -12.59 -20.88 -0.20
C VAL A 291 -11.43 -19.94 -0.52
N PRO A 292 -10.75 -20.09 -1.67
CA PRO A 292 -9.54 -19.33 -1.98
C PRO A 292 -9.87 -17.94 -2.53
N LEU A 293 -10.73 -17.21 -1.81
CA LEU A 293 -10.99 -15.80 -2.01
C LEU A 293 -9.92 -14.98 -1.32
N TRP A 294 -9.53 -13.89 -1.95
CA TRP A 294 -8.49 -13.02 -1.43
C TRP A 294 -9.07 -11.64 -1.16
N ILE A 295 -8.83 -11.09 0.03
CA ILE A 295 -9.15 -9.70 0.39
C ILE A 295 -8.07 -9.17 1.32
N LYS A 296 -7.88 -7.85 1.33
CA LYS A 296 -6.88 -7.19 2.17
C LYS A 296 -7.53 -6.14 3.07
N PRO A 297 -7.99 -6.53 4.28
CA PRO A 297 -8.44 -5.57 5.28
C PRO A 297 -7.26 -4.71 5.74
N TYR A 298 -7.40 -3.39 5.64
CA TYR A 298 -6.39 -2.42 6.08
C TYR A 298 -6.84 -1.74 7.38
N LYS A 299 -5.92 -1.54 8.34
CA LYS A 299 -6.30 -1.06 9.68
C LYS A 299 -6.83 0.37 9.64
N ILE A 300 -7.94 0.57 10.36
CA ILE A 300 -8.57 1.87 10.58
C ILE A 300 -8.44 2.25 12.05
N LEU A 301 -7.98 3.47 12.31
CA LEU A 301 -7.96 4.07 13.64
C LEU A 301 -8.88 5.29 13.65
N VAL A 302 -10.00 5.18 14.36
CA VAL A 302 -10.90 6.31 14.61
C VAL A 302 -10.34 7.13 15.78
N ILE A 303 -10.10 8.42 15.54
CA ILE A 303 -9.56 9.34 16.56
C ILE A 303 -10.66 10.25 17.10
N SER A 304 -11.54 10.72 16.23
CA SER A 304 -12.74 11.49 16.57
C SER A 304 -13.86 11.19 15.57
N SER A 305 -15.00 11.86 15.70
CA SER A 305 -16.10 11.81 14.72
C SER A 305 -15.79 12.46 13.37
N ASP A 306 -14.64 13.15 13.25
CA ASP A 306 -14.22 13.90 12.06
C ASP A 306 -12.73 13.68 11.73
N SER A 307 -12.08 12.68 12.33
CA SER A 307 -10.67 12.40 12.03
C SER A 307 -10.26 10.97 12.36
N GLY A 308 -9.24 10.50 11.66
CA GLY A 308 -8.65 9.21 11.92
C GLY A 308 -7.40 8.95 11.09
N MET A 309 -6.90 7.74 11.23
CA MET A 309 -5.73 7.25 10.53
C MET A 309 -6.03 5.92 9.85
N ILE A 310 -5.38 5.70 8.71
CA ILE A 310 -5.55 4.51 7.88
C ILE A 310 -4.17 3.95 7.58
N GLU A 311 -4.01 2.64 7.74
CA GLU A 311 -2.83 1.94 7.25
C GLU A 311 -2.87 1.87 5.71
N PRO A 312 -1.93 2.48 4.99
CA PRO A 312 -1.91 2.42 3.53
C PRO A 312 -1.56 1.02 3.05
N VAL A 313 -2.17 0.64 1.93
CA VAL A 313 -1.75 -0.54 1.18
C VAL A 313 -0.46 -0.20 0.43
N VAL A 314 0.64 -0.84 0.81
CA VAL A 314 1.94 -0.69 0.13
C VAL A 314 1.97 -1.50 -1.17
N ASN A 315 2.83 -1.08 -2.11
CA ASN A 315 3.01 -1.72 -3.43
C ASN A 315 1.72 -1.78 -4.26
N ALA A 316 0.80 -0.83 -4.06
CA ALA A 316 -0.46 -0.78 -4.76
C ALA A 316 -0.77 0.64 -5.22
N VAL A 317 -1.35 0.77 -6.41
CA VAL A 317 -1.74 2.03 -7.04
C VAL A 317 -3.16 1.93 -7.59
N SER A 318 -3.87 3.04 -7.69
CA SER A 318 -5.25 2.99 -8.22
C SER A 318 -5.26 2.59 -9.69
N ILE A 319 -6.29 1.85 -10.14
CA ILE A 319 -6.47 1.52 -11.55
C ILE A 319 -6.51 2.79 -12.41
N HIS A 320 -7.09 3.87 -11.88
CA HIS A 320 -7.04 5.19 -12.50
C HIS A 320 -5.60 5.65 -12.79
N GLN A 321 -4.71 5.57 -11.80
CA GLN A 321 -3.31 5.93 -11.96
C GLN A 321 -2.58 4.97 -12.92
N VAL A 322 -2.86 3.67 -12.86
CA VAL A 322 -2.32 2.69 -13.82
C VAL A 322 -2.65 3.11 -15.25
N LYS A 323 -3.92 3.43 -15.53
CA LYS A 323 -4.37 3.89 -16.85
C LYS A 323 -3.76 5.24 -17.24
N LYS A 324 -3.76 6.22 -16.32
CA LYS A 324 -3.20 7.56 -16.58
C LYS A 324 -1.72 7.51 -16.92
N GLN A 325 -0.96 6.64 -16.27
CA GLN A 325 0.49 6.60 -16.43
C GLN A 325 0.96 5.66 -17.54
N SER A 326 0.33 4.50 -17.70
CA SER A 326 0.68 3.55 -18.76
C SER A 326 0.08 3.96 -20.11
N GLN A 327 -1.09 4.61 -20.12
CA GLN A 327 -1.91 4.83 -21.32
C GLN A 327 -2.28 3.51 -22.04
N LEU A 328 -2.30 2.40 -21.30
CA LEU A 328 -2.64 1.06 -21.79
C LEU A 328 -4.00 0.59 -21.28
N SER A 329 -4.56 -0.42 -21.95
CA SER A 329 -5.64 -1.22 -21.39
C SER A 329 -5.15 -1.97 -20.15
N LEU A 330 -6.07 -2.39 -19.27
CA LEU A 330 -5.69 -3.15 -18.09
C LEU A 330 -5.01 -4.48 -18.45
N LEU A 331 -5.50 -5.17 -19.49
CA LEU A 331 -4.89 -6.42 -19.96
C LEU A 331 -3.48 -6.19 -20.52
N ASP A 332 -3.26 -5.13 -21.31
CA ASP A 332 -1.93 -4.83 -21.85
C ASP A 332 -0.95 -4.42 -20.75
N TYR A 333 -1.43 -3.70 -19.73
CA TYR A 333 -0.64 -3.42 -18.53
C TYR A 333 -0.24 -4.71 -17.79
N PHE A 334 -1.18 -5.65 -17.61
CA PHE A 334 -0.88 -6.95 -17.02
C PHE A 334 0.18 -7.71 -17.82
N ARG A 335 0.11 -7.67 -19.14
CA ARG A 335 1.11 -8.30 -20.01
C ARG A 335 2.48 -7.64 -19.93
N GLN A 336 2.50 -6.32 -19.78
CA GLN A 336 3.73 -5.56 -19.64
C GLN A 336 4.42 -5.84 -18.30
N GLU A 337 3.65 -5.90 -17.20
CA GLU A 337 4.21 -6.11 -15.86
C GLU A 337 4.54 -7.57 -15.55
N HIS A 338 3.70 -8.52 -16.00
CA HIS A 338 3.77 -9.93 -15.61
C HIS A 338 4.14 -10.87 -16.76
N GLY A 339 4.43 -10.34 -17.95
CA GLY A 339 4.81 -11.14 -19.12
C GLY A 339 3.62 -11.61 -19.97
N ASN A 340 3.91 -12.43 -20.97
CA ASN A 340 2.91 -12.88 -21.94
C ASN A 340 1.93 -13.90 -21.34
N TYR A 341 0.80 -14.16 -22.02
CA TYR A 341 -0.30 -15.02 -21.54
C TYR A 341 0.07 -16.39 -20.97
N ASN A 342 1.20 -16.97 -21.40
CA ASN A 342 1.63 -18.32 -21.01
C ASN A 342 2.77 -18.31 -19.97
N THR A 343 3.19 -17.15 -19.46
CA THR A 343 4.20 -17.07 -18.40
C THR A 343 3.58 -17.42 -17.06
N GLU A 344 4.37 -18.03 -16.16
CA GLU A 344 3.90 -18.38 -14.82
C GLU A 344 3.49 -17.13 -14.03
N GLU A 345 4.23 -16.02 -14.23
CA GLU A 345 3.96 -14.74 -13.60
C GLU A 345 2.62 -14.17 -14.03
N PHE A 346 2.29 -14.21 -15.33
CA PHE A 346 1.00 -13.72 -15.84
C PHE A 346 -0.14 -14.60 -15.33
N LEU A 347 -0.01 -15.92 -15.40
CA LEU A 347 -1.04 -16.85 -14.93
C LEU A 347 -1.29 -16.73 -13.42
N THR A 348 -0.24 -16.49 -12.64
CA THR A 348 -0.33 -16.24 -11.20
C THR A 348 -1.02 -14.90 -10.93
N ALA A 349 -0.60 -13.82 -11.59
CA ALA A 349 -1.23 -12.51 -11.45
C ALA A 349 -2.70 -12.51 -11.89
N GLN A 350 -3.03 -13.23 -12.96
CA GLN A 350 -4.41 -13.41 -13.43
C GLN A 350 -5.26 -14.17 -12.41
N ARG A 351 -4.72 -15.23 -11.79
CA ARG A 351 -5.40 -15.95 -10.71
C ARG A 351 -5.65 -15.05 -9.50
N ASN A 352 -4.63 -14.30 -9.08
CA ASN A 352 -4.71 -13.33 -7.99
C ASN A 352 -5.78 -12.26 -8.27
N PHE A 353 -5.84 -11.77 -9.50
CA PHE A 353 -6.88 -10.85 -9.97
C PHE A 353 -8.29 -11.46 -9.83
N VAL A 354 -8.48 -12.70 -10.30
CA VAL A 354 -9.77 -13.40 -10.21
C VAL A 354 -10.21 -13.61 -8.76
N GLN A 355 -9.31 -14.09 -7.90
CA GLN A 355 -9.59 -14.39 -6.50
C GLN A 355 -9.94 -13.13 -5.70
N SER A 356 -9.20 -12.05 -5.93
CA SER A 356 -9.46 -10.76 -5.32
C SER A 356 -10.73 -10.10 -5.86
N CYS A 357 -10.98 -10.21 -7.16
CA CYS A 357 -12.19 -9.68 -7.79
C CYS A 357 -13.45 -10.36 -7.23
N ALA A 358 -13.49 -11.69 -7.17
CA ALA A 358 -14.61 -12.42 -6.60
C ALA A 358 -14.87 -12.02 -5.13
N GLY A 359 -13.80 -11.86 -4.32
CA GLY A 359 -13.89 -11.50 -2.91
C GLY A 359 -14.50 -10.11 -2.72
N TYR A 360 -13.97 -9.11 -3.43
CA TYR A 360 -14.49 -7.75 -3.36
C TYR A 360 -15.87 -7.59 -4.02
N CYS A 361 -16.24 -8.40 -5.02
CA CYS A 361 -17.61 -8.44 -5.55
C CYS A 361 -18.62 -8.86 -4.47
N LEU A 362 -18.31 -9.90 -3.68
CA LEU A 362 -19.15 -10.35 -2.57
C LEU A 362 -19.22 -9.29 -1.46
N ILE A 363 -18.11 -8.63 -1.13
CA ILE A 363 -18.10 -7.51 -0.16
C ILE A 363 -19.02 -6.39 -0.65
N CYS A 364 -18.84 -5.94 -1.90
CA CYS A 364 -19.63 -4.87 -2.49
C CYS A 364 -21.13 -5.20 -2.47
N TYR A 365 -21.47 -6.46 -2.78
CA TYR A 365 -22.83 -6.94 -2.72
C TYR A 365 -23.41 -6.94 -1.30
N LEU A 366 -22.74 -7.61 -0.35
CA LEU A 366 -23.20 -7.78 1.02
C LEU A 366 -23.25 -6.45 1.77
N LEU A 367 -22.22 -5.62 1.66
CA LEU A 367 -22.16 -4.31 2.31
C LEU A 367 -22.83 -3.19 1.52
N GLN A 368 -23.32 -3.43 0.31
CA GLN A 368 -23.90 -2.40 -0.56
C GLN A 368 -22.97 -1.19 -0.73
N VAL A 369 -21.69 -1.48 -1.00
CA VAL A 369 -20.67 -0.44 -1.22
C VAL A 369 -21.07 0.41 -2.43
N LYS A 370 -21.02 1.72 -2.27
CA LYS A 370 -21.25 2.75 -3.31
C LYS A 370 -19.95 3.51 -3.58
N ASP A 371 -19.98 4.44 -4.54
CA ASP A 371 -18.82 5.24 -4.97
C ASP A 371 -17.69 4.36 -5.55
N ARG A 372 -18.08 3.39 -6.38
CA ARG A 372 -17.13 2.41 -6.94
C ARG A 372 -16.60 2.91 -8.29
N HIS A 373 -15.43 3.54 -8.25
CA HIS A 373 -14.74 4.01 -9.46
C HIS A 373 -13.27 3.56 -9.47
N ASN A 374 -12.57 3.74 -10.59
CA ASN A 374 -11.18 3.27 -10.76
C ASN A 374 -10.16 3.93 -9.82
N GLY A 375 -10.56 5.00 -9.13
CA GLY A 375 -9.77 5.64 -8.08
C GLY A 375 -9.87 4.95 -6.71
N ASN A 376 -10.96 4.22 -6.47
CA ASN A 376 -11.22 3.47 -5.22
C ASN A 376 -10.88 1.98 -5.35
N ILE A 377 -10.34 1.55 -6.49
CA ILE A 377 -9.86 0.19 -6.72
C ILE A 377 -8.37 0.28 -6.98
N LEU A 378 -7.58 -0.27 -6.06
CA LEU A 378 -6.13 -0.41 -6.22
C LEU A 378 -5.80 -1.72 -6.93
N LEU A 379 -4.66 -1.73 -7.61
CA LEU A 379 -4.00 -2.90 -8.17
C LEU A 379 -2.63 -3.01 -7.50
N ASP A 380 -2.33 -4.15 -6.89
CA ASP A 380 -1.01 -4.41 -6.30
C ASP A 380 -0.03 -5.04 -7.30
N SER A 381 1.24 -5.10 -6.90
CA SER A 381 2.32 -5.68 -7.72
C SER A 381 2.20 -7.18 -7.97
N GLU A 382 1.26 -7.87 -7.31
CA GLU A 382 1.01 -9.31 -7.48
C GLU A 382 -0.24 -9.58 -8.34
N GLY A 383 -0.91 -8.53 -8.82
CA GLY A 383 -2.10 -8.63 -9.66
C GLY A 383 -3.44 -8.64 -8.90
N HIS A 384 -3.45 -8.46 -7.57
CA HIS A 384 -4.70 -8.38 -6.81
C HIS A 384 -5.37 -7.02 -6.95
N ILE A 385 -6.70 -7.01 -7.00
CA ILE A 385 -7.47 -5.79 -6.79
C ILE A 385 -7.81 -5.60 -5.32
N ILE A 386 -7.77 -4.36 -4.86
CA ILE A 386 -8.05 -3.99 -3.47
C ILE A 386 -9.01 -2.82 -3.48
N HIS A 387 -10.25 -3.04 -3.02
CA HIS A 387 -11.21 -1.94 -2.85
C HIS A 387 -10.85 -1.14 -1.60
N ILE A 388 -10.76 0.17 -1.75
CA ILE A 388 -10.54 1.15 -0.68
C ILE A 388 -11.73 2.11 -0.60
N ASP A 389 -11.74 2.94 0.44
CA ASP A 389 -12.75 3.97 0.70
C ASP A 389 -14.18 3.39 0.84
N PHE A 390 -14.46 2.84 2.03
CA PHE A 390 -15.78 2.33 2.40
C PHE A 390 -16.65 3.42 3.07
N GLY A 391 -16.48 4.69 2.69
CA GLY A 391 -17.22 5.82 3.26
C GLY A 391 -18.73 5.83 2.92
N PHE A 392 -19.16 5.04 1.93
CA PHE A 392 -20.56 4.89 1.54
C PHE A 392 -20.96 3.41 1.46
N ILE A 393 -21.49 2.90 2.57
CA ILE A 393 -21.94 1.51 2.70
C ILE A 393 -23.38 1.43 3.21
N LEU A 394 -23.99 0.25 3.04
CA LEU A 394 -25.32 -0.13 3.49
C LEU A 394 -26.39 0.80 2.92
N SER A 395 -27.01 1.63 3.76
CA SER A 395 -28.06 2.57 3.35
C SER A 395 -27.51 3.95 2.99
N SER A 396 -26.21 4.19 3.14
CA SER A 396 -25.59 5.47 2.75
C SER A 396 -25.35 5.54 1.24
N SER A 397 -25.54 6.71 0.65
CA SER A 397 -25.30 6.95 -0.77
C SER A 397 -24.68 8.34 -0.98
N PRO A 398 -23.70 8.48 -1.89
CA PRO A 398 -23.13 9.78 -2.21
C PRO A 398 -24.20 10.70 -2.83
N ARG A 399 -24.50 11.81 -2.14
CA ARG A 399 -25.40 12.89 -2.57
C ARG A 399 -26.84 12.47 -2.93
N ASN A 400 -27.35 11.35 -2.39
CA ASN A 400 -28.69 10.80 -2.68
C ASN A 400 -28.98 10.56 -4.17
N LEU A 401 -27.94 10.44 -5.00
CA LEU A 401 -28.11 10.47 -6.45
C LEU A 401 -28.72 9.18 -7.01
N GLY A 402 -28.80 8.09 -6.24
CA GLY A 402 -29.46 6.85 -6.65
C GLY A 402 -28.87 6.17 -7.91
N PHE A 403 -27.77 6.70 -8.46
CA PHE A 403 -27.27 6.28 -9.76
C PHE A 403 -26.66 4.89 -9.73
N GLU A 404 -26.02 4.45 -8.64
CA GLU A 404 -25.41 3.12 -8.56
C GLU A 404 -26.39 2.02 -8.11
N THR A 405 -27.10 1.46 -9.08
CA THR A 405 -28.00 0.30 -8.90
C THR A 405 -27.30 -1.06 -9.02
N SER A 406 -26.12 -1.12 -9.64
CA SER A 406 -25.37 -2.37 -9.78
C SER A 406 -24.90 -2.92 -8.42
N ALA A 407 -24.83 -4.24 -8.27
CA ALA A 407 -24.34 -4.91 -7.06
C ALA A 407 -22.84 -4.71 -6.85
N PHE A 408 -22.05 -4.69 -7.92
CA PHE A 408 -20.62 -4.40 -7.92
C PHE A 408 -20.19 -3.86 -9.30
N LYS A 409 -18.94 -3.41 -9.39
CA LYS A 409 -18.33 -2.95 -10.65
C LYS A 409 -17.63 -4.13 -11.33
N LEU A 410 -18.07 -4.48 -12.54
CA LEU A 410 -17.43 -5.47 -13.41
C LEU A 410 -17.41 -4.92 -14.83
N THR A 411 -16.24 -4.44 -15.27
CA THR A 411 -16.06 -3.82 -16.59
C THR A 411 -15.63 -4.85 -17.63
N SER A 412 -15.76 -4.52 -18.92
CA SER A 412 -15.21 -5.36 -19.99
C SER A 412 -13.71 -5.59 -19.83
N GLU A 413 -12.96 -4.57 -19.40
CA GLU A 413 -11.51 -4.69 -19.16
C GLU A 413 -11.17 -5.71 -18.07
N PHE A 414 -12.01 -5.82 -17.03
CA PHE A 414 -11.81 -6.84 -15.99
C PHE A 414 -12.05 -8.23 -16.58
N VAL A 415 -13.07 -8.38 -17.41
CA VAL A 415 -13.37 -9.64 -18.11
C VAL A 415 -12.25 -9.99 -19.09
N ASP A 416 -11.65 -9.01 -19.77
CA ASP A 416 -10.52 -9.22 -20.68
C ASP A 416 -9.27 -9.73 -19.92
N VAL A 417 -9.00 -9.19 -18.72
CA VAL A 417 -7.94 -9.73 -17.83
C VAL A 417 -8.26 -11.18 -17.41
N MET A 418 -9.53 -11.53 -17.21
CA MET A 418 -9.96 -12.91 -16.95
C MET A 418 -9.96 -13.81 -18.21
N GLY A 419 -9.58 -13.27 -19.37
CA GLY A 419 -9.49 -14.00 -20.64
C GLY A 419 -10.76 -13.99 -21.49
N GLY A 420 -11.86 -13.40 -21.02
CA GLY A 420 -13.15 -13.35 -21.71
C GLY A 420 -14.26 -14.20 -21.07
N LEU A 421 -15.49 -14.01 -21.53
CA LEU A 421 -16.71 -14.57 -20.92
C LEU A 421 -16.78 -16.11 -20.90
N ASP A 422 -16.18 -16.76 -21.88
CA ASP A 422 -16.24 -18.22 -22.06
C ASP A 422 -14.89 -18.88 -21.77
N ARG A 423 -14.08 -18.28 -20.89
CA ARG A 423 -12.78 -18.83 -20.48
C ARG A 423 -12.81 -19.38 -19.06
N ASP A 424 -11.87 -20.28 -18.79
CA ASP A 424 -11.75 -21.01 -17.53
C ASP A 424 -11.65 -20.07 -16.32
N MET A 425 -10.90 -18.98 -16.43
CA MET A 425 -10.74 -18.02 -15.34
C MET A 425 -12.02 -17.22 -15.04
N PHE A 426 -12.87 -16.93 -16.03
CA PHE A 426 -14.17 -16.31 -15.81
C PHE A 426 -15.19 -17.29 -15.19
N ASN A 427 -15.14 -18.56 -15.59
CA ASN A 427 -15.93 -19.61 -14.93
C ASN A 427 -15.45 -19.86 -13.49
N TYR A 428 -14.14 -19.84 -13.27
CA TYR A 428 -13.53 -19.92 -11.95
C TYR A 428 -13.95 -18.73 -11.07
N TYR A 429 -13.99 -17.51 -11.60
CA TYR A 429 -14.54 -16.32 -10.93
C TYR A 429 -15.99 -16.55 -10.45
N LYS A 430 -16.89 -17.01 -11.32
CA LYS A 430 -18.29 -17.32 -10.95
C LYS A 430 -18.38 -18.39 -9.87
N MET A 431 -17.56 -19.44 -10.00
CA MET A 431 -17.49 -20.52 -9.01
C MET A 431 -17.04 -20.00 -7.63
N LEU A 432 -16.00 -19.15 -7.59
CA LEU A 432 -15.52 -18.54 -6.34
C LEU A 432 -16.57 -17.64 -5.69
N MET A 433 -17.32 -16.87 -6.49
CA MET A 433 -18.44 -16.07 -5.97
C MET A 433 -19.51 -16.95 -5.31
N LEU A 434 -19.90 -18.06 -5.95
CA LEU A 434 -20.86 -19.00 -5.40
C LEU A 434 -20.36 -19.64 -4.09
N GLN A 435 -19.14 -20.19 -4.10
CA GLN A 435 -18.53 -20.81 -2.93
C GLN A 435 -18.38 -19.81 -1.78
N GLY A 436 -17.94 -18.59 -2.08
CA GLY A 436 -17.80 -17.52 -1.08
C GLY A 436 -19.13 -17.08 -0.48
N LEU A 437 -20.20 -17.03 -1.28
CA LEU A 437 -21.55 -16.70 -0.80
C LEU A 437 -22.11 -17.82 0.07
N ILE A 438 -21.94 -19.10 -0.31
CA ILE A 438 -22.33 -20.26 0.51
C ILE A 438 -21.59 -20.23 1.85
N ALA A 439 -20.28 -20.01 1.84
CA ALA A 439 -19.47 -19.88 3.06
C ALA A 439 -19.97 -18.73 3.94
N ALA A 440 -20.23 -17.56 3.36
CA ALA A 440 -20.77 -16.41 4.10
C ALA A 440 -22.14 -16.70 4.74
N ARG A 441 -23.02 -17.45 4.05
CA ARG A 441 -24.34 -17.87 4.57
C ARG A 441 -24.23 -18.73 5.81
N LYS A 442 -23.34 -19.73 5.78
CA LYS A 442 -23.11 -20.65 6.91
C LYS A 442 -22.70 -19.93 8.19
N HIS A 443 -22.07 -18.76 8.06
CA HIS A 443 -21.58 -17.94 9.18
C HIS A 443 -22.25 -16.56 9.26
N MET A 444 -23.44 -16.40 8.66
CA MET A 444 -24.15 -15.11 8.55
C MET A 444 -24.26 -14.38 9.88
N GLU A 445 -24.62 -15.10 10.96
CA GLU A 445 -24.83 -14.53 12.28
C GLU A 445 -23.60 -13.75 12.79
N LYS A 446 -22.38 -14.26 12.55
CA LYS A 446 -21.14 -13.58 12.96
C LYS A 446 -20.97 -12.23 12.26
N VAL A 447 -21.34 -12.15 10.98
CA VAL A 447 -21.26 -10.90 10.20
C VAL A 447 -22.36 -9.93 10.65
N ILE A 448 -23.59 -10.41 10.79
CA ILE A 448 -24.73 -9.61 11.24
C ILE A 448 -24.48 -9.02 12.62
N GLN A 449 -23.93 -9.81 13.56
CA GLN A 449 -23.67 -9.37 14.93
C GLN A 449 -22.77 -8.14 15.01
N ILE A 450 -21.74 -8.07 14.16
CA ILE A 450 -20.84 -6.90 14.07
C ILE A 450 -21.65 -5.64 13.71
N VAL A 451 -22.50 -5.75 12.69
CA VAL A 451 -23.31 -4.63 12.20
C VAL A 451 -24.38 -4.25 13.22
N GLU A 452 -25.01 -5.22 13.89
CA GLU A 452 -26.02 -4.99 14.94
C GLU A 452 -25.42 -4.26 16.15
N ILE A 453 -24.22 -4.65 16.61
CA ILE A 453 -23.53 -3.98 17.73
C ILE A 453 -23.18 -2.53 17.35
N MET A 454 -22.64 -2.31 16.15
CA MET A 454 -22.26 -0.98 15.66
C MET A 454 -23.47 -0.08 15.36
N HIS A 455 -24.65 -0.66 15.16
CA HIS A 455 -25.91 0.09 14.96
C HIS A 455 -26.47 0.65 16.27
N GLN A 456 -26.28 -0.03 17.41
CA GLN A 456 -26.85 0.39 18.69
C GLN A 456 -26.33 1.77 19.12
N GLY A 457 -27.23 2.75 19.24
CA GLY A 457 -26.90 4.12 19.66
C GLY A 457 -26.10 4.94 18.64
N SER A 458 -25.93 4.44 17.42
CA SER A 458 -25.13 5.09 16.38
C SER A 458 -25.96 6.03 15.52
N GLN A 459 -25.40 7.21 15.25
CA GLN A 459 -25.98 8.21 14.33
C GLN A 459 -25.31 8.16 12.94
N LEU A 460 -24.69 7.03 12.59
CA LEU A 460 -23.98 6.92 11.31
C LEU A 460 -24.95 6.94 10.12
N PRO A 461 -24.64 7.68 9.04
CA PRO A 461 -25.49 7.76 7.85
C PRO A 461 -25.81 6.41 7.17
N CYS A 462 -24.99 5.38 7.41
CA CYS A 462 -25.20 4.04 6.84
C CYS A 462 -26.36 3.28 7.49
N PHE A 463 -26.88 3.73 8.64
CA PHE A 463 -27.99 3.11 9.33
C PHE A 463 -29.29 3.91 9.17
N HIS A 464 -30.28 3.29 8.53
CA HIS A 464 -31.63 3.84 8.36
C HIS A 464 -32.63 2.97 9.14
N GLY A 465 -32.59 3.12 10.47
CA GLY A 465 -33.42 2.34 11.39
C GLY A 465 -33.22 0.83 11.28
N SER A 466 -34.25 0.06 11.61
CA SER A 466 -34.21 -1.42 11.57
C SER A 466 -34.12 -2.01 10.15
N SER A 467 -34.39 -1.21 9.12
CA SER A 467 -34.39 -1.68 7.73
C SER A 467 -33.01 -2.12 7.24
N THR A 468 -31.94 -1.49 7.72
CA THR A 468 -30.56 -1.78 7.29
C THR A 468 -30.17 -3.23 7.61
N ILE A 469 -30.44 -3.69 8.83
CA ILE A 469 -30.13 -5.06 9.27
C ILE A 469 -31.01 -6.07 8.55
N ARG A 470 -32.30 -5.78 8.38
CA ARG A 470 -33.23 -6.65 7.63
C ARG A 470 -32.76 -6.84 6.20
N ASN A 471 -32.46 -5.75 5.49
CA ASN A 471 -32.00 -5.80 4.11
C ASN A 471 -30.64 -6.51 4.00
N LEU A 472 -29.76 -6.39 5.01
CA LEU A 472 -28.51 -7.13 5.07
C LEU A 472 -28.76 -8.64 5.20
N LYS A 473 -29.65 -9.07 6.11
CA LYS A 473 -30.05 -10.48 6.27
C LYS A 473 -30.65 -11.05 4.98
N GLU A 474 -31.49 -10.29 4.30
CA GLU A 474 -32.09 -10.68 3.01
C GLU A 474 -31.04 -10.95 1.93
N ARG A 475 -29.91 -10.22 1.91
CA ARG A 475 -28.82 -10.45 0.94
C ARG A 475 -28.04 -11.75 1.14
N PHE A 476 -28.21 -12.44 2.27
CA PHE A 476 -27.66 -13.80 2.43
C PHE A 476 -28.58 -14.87 1.85
N HIS A 477 -29.84 -14.55 1.48
CA HIS A 477 -30.75 -15.48 0.82
C HIS A 477 -30.88 -16.84 1.52
N MET A 478 -31.11 -16.84 2.84
CA MET A 478 -31.20 -18.09 3.64
C MET A 478 -32.33 -19.03 3.19
N ASN A 479 -33.30 -18.50 2.42
CA ASN A 479 -34.43 -19.23 1.85
C ASN A 479 -34.13 -19.89 0.49
N LEU A 480 -32.99 -19.63 -0.15
CA LEU A 480 -32.65 -20.20 -1.45
C LEU A 480 -31.82 -21.50 -1.34
N THR A 481 -32.01 -22.42 -2.28
CA THR A 481 -31.12 -23.59 -2.45
C THR A 481 -29.80 -23.20 -3.11
N GLU A 482 -28.80 -24.09 -3.11
CA GLU A 482 -27.52 -23.83 -3.79
C GLU A 482 -27.68 -23.67 -5.31
N GLU A 483 -28.58 -24.44 -5.93
CA GLU A 483 -28.91 -24.30 -7.36
C GLU A 483 -29.52 -22.92 -7.66
N GLN A 484 -30.41 -22.43 -6.79
CA GLN A 484 -30.99 -21.10 -6.91
C GLN A 484 -29.94 -19.99 -6.65
N LEU A 485 -28.98 -20.23 -5.76
CA LEU A 485 -27.85 -19.32 -5.57
C LEU A 485 -26.94 -19.25 -6.79
N GLN A 486 -26.72 -20.37 -7.47
CA GLN A 486 -25.93 -20.36 -8.71
C GLN A 486 -26.59 -19.44 -9.75
N VAL A 487 -27.91 -19.56 -9.93
CA VAL A 487 -28.68 -18.67 -10.81
C VAL A 487 -28.59 -17.21 -10.35
N LEU A 488 -28.65 -16.95 -9.04
CA LEU A 488 -28.48 -15.61 -8.48
C LEU A 488 -27.10 -15.03 -8.82
N VAL A 489 -26.03 -15.81 -8.67
CA VAL A 489 -24.66 -15.37 -9.00
C VAL A 489 -24.55 -15.05 -10.49
N GLU A 490 -25.09 -15.89 -11.37
CA GLU A 490 -25.13 -15.62 -12.82
C GLU A 490 -25.86 -14.31 -13.13
N GLN A 491 -27.04 -14.09 -12.54
CA GLN A 491 -27.80 -12.85 -12.69
C GLN A 491 -27.05 -11.62 -12.17
N MET A 492 -26.34 -11.74 -11.04
CA MET A 492 -25.53 -10.67 -10.47
C MET A 492 -24.36 -10.29 -11.36
N VAL A 493 -23.70 -11.27 -11.96
CA VAL A 493 -22.58 -11.06 -12.89
C VAL A 493 -23.06 -10.40 -14.18
N ASP A 494 -24.13 -10.93 -14.80
CA ASP A 494 -24.72 -10.37 -16.02
C ASP A 494 -25.24 -8.93 -15.81
N GLY A 495 -25.92 -8.70 -14.69
CA GLY A 495 -26.43 -7.38 -14.32
C GLY A 495 -25.30 -6.36 -14.10
N SER A 496 -24.18 -6.79 -13.52
CA SER A 496 -23.04 -5.91 -13.26
C SER A 496 -22.28 -5.55 -14.55
N MET A 497 -22.12 -6.50 -15.48
CA MET A 497 -21.48 -6.25 -16.78
C MET A 497 -22.27 -5.30 -17.67
N ARG A 498 -23.60 -5.44 -17.69
CA ARG A 498 -24.50 -4.65 -18.55
C ARG A 498 -24.95 -3.35 -17.90
N SER A 499 -24.42 -3.01 -16.74
CA SER A 499 -24.82 -1.83 -15.98
C SER A 499 -24.46 -0.53 -16.71
N ILE A 500 -25.48 0.07 -17.34
CA ILE A 500 -25.41 1.43 -17.92
C ILE A 500 -25.12 2.45 -16.81
N THR A 501 -25.66 2.21 -15.61
CA THR A 501 -25.45 3.05 -14.43
C THR A 501 -23.99 3.14 -13.98
N THR A 502 -23.25 2.04 -14.08
CA THR A 502 -21.80 2.03 -13.80
C THR A 502 -21.04 2.89 -14.82
N LYS A 503 -21.37 2.78 -16.11
CA LYS A 503 -20.75 3.61 -17.17
C LYS A 503 -21.08 5.10 -16.99
N LEU A 504 -22.31 5.43 -16.63
CA LEU A 504 -22.72 6.80 -16.34
C LEU A 504 -21.98 7.37 -15.12
N TYR A 505 -21.79 6.56 -14.08
CA TYR A 505 -21.06 6.98 -12.89
C TYR A 505 -19.58 7.20 -13.15
N ASP A 506 -18.93 6.30 -13.91
CA ASP A 506 -17.56 6.50 -14.36
C ASP A 506 -17.44 7.77 -15.22
N GLY A 507 -18.40 8.03 -16.12
CA GLY A 507 -18.45 9.29 -16.88
C GLY A 507 -18.60 10.53 -15.99
N PHE A 508 -19.43 10.46 -14.95
CA PHE A 508 -19.55 11.53 -13.95
C PHE A 508 -18.25 11.75 -13.18
N GLN A 509 -17.58 10.68 -12.76
CA GLN A 509 -16.31 10.74 -12.06
C GLN A 509 -15.18 11.25 -12.95
N TYR A 510 -15.18 10.90 -14.23
CA TYR A 510 -14.28 11.47 -15.24
C TYR A 510 -14.50 12.98 -15.39
N LEU A 511 -15.75 13.42 -15.56
CA LEU A 511 -16.07 14.85 -15.74
C LEU A 511 -15.80 15.70 -14.50
N THR A 512 -16.04 15.16 -13.30
CA THR A 512 -15.95 15.93 -12.05
C THR A 512 -14.61 15.82 -11.35
N ASN A 513 -13.97 14.66 -11.41
CA ASN A 513 -12.74 14.35 -10.68
C ASN A 513 -11.58 13.91 -11.59
N GLY A 514 -11.77 13.83 -12.92
CA GLY A 514 -10.73 13.41 -13.88
C GLY A 514 -10.42 11.91 -13.84
N ILE A 515 -11.28 11.09 -13.22
CA ILE A 515 -11.01 9.67 -12.98
C ILE A 515 -11.37 8.85 -14.25
N MET A 516 -10.34 8.40 -14.97
CA MET A 516 -10.39 7.47 -16.12
C MET A 516 -10.73 6.02 -15.78
#